data_AF-A0A256BQM7-F1
#
_entry.id   AF-A0A256BQM7-F1
#
_cell.length_a   1.000
_cell.length_b   1.000
_cell.length_c   1.000
_cell.angle_alpha   90.00
_cell.angle_beta   90.00
_cell.angle_gamma   90.00
#
_symmetry.space_group_name_H-M   'P 1'
#
loop_
_entity.id
_entity.type
_entity.pdbx_description
1 polymer ?
#
loop_
_entity_poly.entity_id
_entity_poly.type
_entity_poly.pdbx_seq_one_letter_code
_entity_poly.pdbx_strand_id
1 'polypeptide(L)'
;MVQSNIAVIISHLQVVGDLPVEILPNYIFRSATDSEVEQIKKIVKESLPYKRTTWVPYDAEVVETINSLGHKTYVHEPLPKERWKYWVISFEGQNERIHEFQLLSRLLPINFEIGSQLIYDGETMGHILMSPYAALRYSDWEQAFGKPEIITTIQIAFIGELYEMYQNLPDQFNFVRIAVQNFSSLRDISNGSDLVIVGLFAIIESLITHAPRLSESLDSINHQITNKIILLRKRFSRDVLPKAYFMDAPEDKIWKKLYSYRSAVAHGTPVNFDRDHQILKDRITVIKFLQDNIKELIILGLKEPEFLYDLRKC
;
A
#
# COMPACT_ATOMS: atom_id res chain seq x y z
N MET A 1 9.72 34.83 4.64
CA MET A 1 9.43 33.58 5.36
C MET A 1 9.79 32.46 4.41
N VAL A 2 10.74 31.60 4.75
CA VAL A 2 11.18 30.53 3.84
C VAL A 2 10.02 29.52 3.72
N GLN A 3 9.62 29.19 2.49
CA GLN A 3 8.59 28.18 2.26
C GLN A 3 9.15 26.80 2.62
N SER A 4 8.42 26.01 3.41
CA SER A 4 8.81 24.63 3.72
C SER A 4 8.67 23.75 2.48
N ASN A 5 9.54 22.76 2.35
CA ASN A 5 9.40 21.70 1.34
C ASN A 5 8.14 20.90 1.62
N ILE A 6 7.50 20.37 0.57
CA ILE A 6 6.32 19.51 0.73
C ILE A 6 6.38 18.27 -0.13
N ALA A 7 5.90 17.15 0.43
CA ALA A 7 5.59 15.94 -0.30
C ALA A 7 4.07 15.80 -0.40
N VAL A 8 3.56 15.68 -1.63
CA VAL A 8 2.13 15.67 -1.96
C VAL A 8 1.59 14.26 -1.83
N ILE A 9 0.50 14.11 -1.07
CA ILE A 9 -0.23 12.85 -0.98
C ILE A 9 -1.24 12.80 -2.13
N ILE A 10 -1.11 11.78 -2.99
CA ILE A 10 -1.95 11.65 -4.19
C ILE A 10 -3.07 10.59 -4.04
N SER A 11 -3.12 9.92 -2.88
CA SER A 11 -4.25 9.06 -2.55
C SER A 11 -5.52 9.86 -2.29
N HIS A 12 -6.67 9.30 -2.67
CA HIS A 12 -7.97 9.86 -2.30
C HIS A 12 -8.28 9.55 -0.84
N LEU A 13 -7.91 10.47 0.07
CA LEU A 13 -7.99 10.25 1.51
C LEU A 13 -9.03 11.15 2.19
N GLN A 14 -9.75 10.56 3.15
CA GLN A 14 -10.50 11.27 4.18
C GLN A 14 -9.78 11.08 5.51
N VAL A 15 -9.22 12.16 6.04
CA VAL A 15 -8.50 12.14 7.31
C VAL A 15 -9.49 12.35 8.46
N VAL A 16 -9.33 11.57 9.54
CA VAL A 16 -10.11 11.64 10.77
C VAL A 16 -9.19 11.84 11.96
N GLY A 17 -9.43 12.89 12.75
CA GLY A 17 -8.65 13.25 13.94
C GLY A 17 -8.09 14.67 13.86
N ASP A 18 -7.32 15.05 14.87
CA ASP A 18 -6.77 16.41 15.01
C ASP A 18 -5.55 16.63 14.11
N LEU A 19 -5.55 17.75 13.40
CA LEU A 19 -4.47 18.19 12.52
C LEU A 19 -3.84 19.50 13.05
N PRO A 20 -2.55 19.74 12.79
CA PRO A 20 -1.61 18.88 12.05
C PRO A 20 -1.08 17.70 12.87
N VAL A 21 -0.48 16.71 12.19
CA VAL A 21 0.16 15.54 12.83
C VAL A 21 1.65 15.56 12.55
N GLU A 22 2.47 15.48 13.59
CA GLU A 22 3.92 15.28 13.44
C GLU A 22 4.21 13.79 13.24
N ILE A 23 4.81 13.44 12.09
CA ILE A 23 5.24 12.06 11.78
C ILE A 23 6.61 11.79 12.42
N LEU A 24 7.53 12.73 12.26
CA LEU A 24 8.85 12.78 12.86
C LEU A 24 9.21 14.25 13.12
N PRO A 25 10.27 14.55 13.92
CA PRO A 25 10.73 15.92 14.10
C PRO A 25 10.93 16.64 12.76
N ASN A 26 10.20 17.74 12.56
CA ASN A 26 10.17 18.55 11.34
C ASN A 26 9.50 17.90 10.12
N TYR A 27 8.70 16.84 10.29
CA TYR A 27 7.91 16.22 9.23
C TYR A 27 6.43 16.22 9.63
N ILE A 28 5.67 17.16 9.07
CA ILE A 28 4.32 17.49 9.54
C ILE A 28 3.30 17.17 8.45
N PHE A 29 2.40 16.24 8.73
CA PHE A 29 1.22 15.99 7.90
C PHE A 29 0.13 17.03 8.18
N ARG A 30 -0.36 17.68 7.12
CA ARG A 30 -1.38 18.74 7.20
C ARG A 30 -2.12 18.95 5.89
N SER A 31 -3.16 19.78 5.94
CA SER A 31 -3.74 20.35 4.72
C SER A 31 -2.73 21.26 4.01
N ALA A 32 -2.78 21.25 2.68
CA ALA A 32 -2.06 22.21 1.86
C ALA A 32 -2.61 23.62 2.08
N THR A 33 -1.71 24.61 2.06
CA THR A 33 -2.05 26.03 2.01
C THR A 33 -2.56 26.41 0.62
N ASP A 34 -3.19 27.57 0.50
CA ASP A 34 -3.69 28.08 -0.78
C ASP A 34 -2.63 28.12 -1.88
N SER A 35 -1.43 28.60 -1.55
CA SER A 35 -0.31 28.66 -2.49
C SER A 35 0.14 27.25 -2.91
N GLU A 36 0.14 26.29 -1.99
CA GLU A 36 0.52 24.91 -2.29
C GLU A 36 -0.53 24.22 -3.15
N VAL A 37 -1.83 24.46 -2.93
CA VAL A 37 -2.92 23.91 -3.75
C VAL A 37 -2.76 24.28 -5.22
N GLU A 38 -2.44 25.55 -5.51
CA GLU A 38 -2.22 26.01 -6.88
C GLU A 38 -1.01 25.31 -7.54
N GLN A 39 0.08 25.12 -6.80
CA GLN A 39 1.24 24.37 -7.29
C GLN A 39 0.93 22.89 -7.49
N ILE A 40 0.17 22.27 -6.58
CA ILE A 40 -0.25 20.87 -6.69
C ILE A 40 -1.11 20.68 -7.93
N LYS A 41 -2.09 21.56 -8.18
CA LYS A 41 -2.93 21.50 -9.39
C LYS A 41 -2.09 21.57 -10.66
N LYS A 42 -1.06 22.43 -10.68
CA LYS A 42 -0.13 22.54 -11.82
C LYS A 42 0.67 21.25 -12.02
N ILE A 43 1.30 20.72 -10.97
CA ILE A 43 2.13 19.51 -11.04
C ILE A 43 1.31 18.28 -11.44
N VAL A 44 0.10 18.13 -10.89
CA VAL A 44 -0.81 17.04 -11.26
C VAL A 44 -1.09 17.12 -12.76
N LYS A 45 -1.44 18.30 -13.28
CA LYS A 45 -1.71 18.49 -14.71
C LYS A 45 -0.49 18.16 -15.59
N GLU A 46 0.72 18.52 -15.15
CA GLU A 46 1.97 18.21 -15.84
C GLU A 46 2.31 16.72 -15.80
N SER A 47 1.88 16.01 -14.75
CA SER A 47 2.13 14.58 -14.55
C SER A 47 1.13 13.67 -15.27
N LEU A 48 -0.02 14.20 -15.70
CA LEU A 48 -1.05 13.40 -16.35
C LEU A 48 -0.59 12.90 -17.74
N PRO A 49 -0.79 11.61 -18.06
CA PRO A 49 -0.57 11.11 -19.40
C PRO A 49 -1.42 11.87 -20.43
N TYR A 50 -0.89 12.05 -21.65
CA TYR A 50 -1.53 12.83 -22.71
C TYR A 50 -3.01 12.43 -22.91
N LYS A 51 -3.91 13.44 -22.92
CA LYS A 51 -5.38 13.35 -23.04
C LYS A 51 -6.15 12.83 -21.83
N ARG A 52 -5.53 12.48 -20.70
CA ARG A 52 -6.29 12.18 -19.48
C ARG A 52 -6.73 13.48 -18.81
N THR A 53 -8.02 13.59 -18.54
CA THR A 53 -8.63 14.67 -17.73
C THR A 53 -9.11 14.17 -16.37
N THR A 54 -9.15 12.85 -16.19
CA THR A 54 -9.65 12.19 -15.00
C THR A 54 -8.58 12.18 -13.92
N TRP A 55 -8.92 12.66 -12.72
CA TRP A 55 -8.05 12.69 -11.56
C TRP A 55 -8.88 12.62 -10.27
N VAL A 56 -8.22 12.31 -9.16
CA VAL A 56 -8.83 12.35 -7.83
C VAL A 56 -9.37 13.75 -7.51
N PRO A 57 -10.68 13.90 -7.21
CA PRO A 57 -11.31 15.20 -7.01
C PRO A 57 -11.05 15.71 -5.58
N TYR A 58 -9.87 16.26 -5.30
CA TYR A 58 -9.54 16.74 -3.95
C TYR A 58 -10.41 17.92 -3.48
N ASP A 59 -11.01 18.65 -4.41
CA ASP A 59 -11.90 19.78 -4.19
C ASP A 59 -13.39 19.44 -4.36
N ALA A 60 -13.74 18.15 -4.45
CA ALA A 60 -15.10 17.68 -4.62
C ALA A 60 -15.40 16.42 -3.78
N GLU A 61 -16.69 16.13 -3.60
CA GLU A 61 -17.17 14.83 -3.15
C GLU A 61 -17.82 14.07 -4.29
N VAL A 62 -17.68 12.74 -4.28
CA VAL A 62 -18.31 11.89 -5.28
C VAL A 62 -19.70 11.50 -4.78
N VAL A 63 -20.72 11.92 -5.51
CA VAL A 63 -22.12 11.65 -5.20
C VAL A 63 -22.68 10.64 -6.20
N GLU A 64 -23.29 9.57 -5.68
CA GLU A 64 -24.02 8.60 -6.49
C GLU A 64 -25.40 9.17 -6.82
N THR A 65 -25.71 9.23 -8.10
CA THR A 65 -26.98 9.70 -8.66
C THR A 65 -27.61 8.60 -9.51
N ILE A 66 -28.92 8.68 -9.73
CA ILE A 66 -29.64 7.78 -10.63
C ILE A 66 -30.08 8.60 -11.84
N ASN A 67 -29.65 8.19 -13.02
CA ASN A 67 -30.04 8.88 -14.25
C ASN A 67 -31.50 8.56 -14.64
N SER A 68 -32.02 9.24 -15.68
CA SER A 68 -33.39 9.06 -16.16
C SER A 68 -33.73 7.63 -16.64
N LEU A 69 -32.72 6.79 -16.88
CA LEU A 69 -32.86 5.40 -17.28
C LEU A 69 -32.73 4.41 -16.11
N GLY A 70 -32.60 4.91 -14.87
CA GLY A 70 -32.43 4.08 -13.68
C GLY A 70 -31.00 3.55 -13.46
N HIS A 71 -30.03 3.98 -14.27
CA HIS A 71 -28.62 3.59 -14.09
C HIS A 71 -27.94 4.49 -13.08
N LYS A 72 -27.05 3.90 -12.28
CA LYS A 72 -26.19 4.63 -11.35
C LYS A 72 -25.15 5.43 -12.12
N THR A 73 -25.03 6.70 -11.78
CA THR A 73 -24.01 7.63 -12.28
C THR A 73 -23.29 8.28 -11.11
N TYR A 74 -22.05 8.69 -11.31
CA TYR A 74 -21.25 9.37 -10.30
C TYR A 74 -20.97 10.80 -10.77
N VAL A 75 -21.23 11.77 -9.92
CA VAL A 75 -20.95 13.18 -10.19
C VAL A 75 -20.05 13.75 -9.10
N HIS A 76 -19.26 14.76 -9.46
CA HIS A 76 -18.43 15.50 -8.52
C HIS A 76 -19.20 16.74 -8.06
N GLU A 77 -19.53 16.79 -6.77
CA GLU A 77 -20.12 17.98 -6.15
C GLU A 77 -19.02 18.79 -5.47
N PRO A 78 -18.83 20.08 -5.81
CA PRO A 78 -17.76 20.90 -5.25
C PRO A 78 -17.84 20.98 -3.72
N LEU A 79 -16.68 20.86 -3.06
CA LEU A 79 -16.54 21.07 -1.63
C LEU A 79 -16.23 22.53 -1.32
N PRO A 80 -16.71 23.07 -0.18
CA PRO A 80 -16.19 24.31 0.35
C PRO A 80 -14.70 24.14 0.65
N LYS A 81 -13.94 25.23 0.53
CA LYS A 81 -12.48 25.22 0.55
C LYS A 81 -11.89 24.60 1.82
N GLU A 82 -12.54 24.84 2.95
CA GLU A 82 -12.17 24.33 4.27
C GLU A 82 -12.28 22.80 4.36
N ARG A 83 -12.97 22.16 3.41
CA ARG A 83 -13.15 20.71 3.30
C ARG A 83 -12.33 20.09 2.16
N TRP A 84 -11.50 20.87 1.45
CA TRP A 84 -10.63 20.32 0.41
C TRP A 84 -9.63 19.33 1.00
N LYS A 85 -9.30 18.30 0.21
CA LYS A 85 -8.52 17.12 0.60
C LYS A 85 -7.12 17.13 -0.03
N TYR A 86 -6.53 18.32 -0.19
CA TYR A 86 -5.13 18.45 -0.59
C TYR A 86 -4.25 18.22 0.63
N TRP A 87 -3.66 17.02 0.74
CA TRP A 87 -2.82 16.63 1.87
C TRP A 87 -1.35 16.67 1.52
N VAL A 88 -0.53 17.16 2.45
CA VAL A 88 0.92 17.25 2.28
C VAL A 88 1.64 16.82 3.55
N ILE A 89 2.88 16.33 3.39
CA ILE A 89 3.88 16.25 4.45
C ILE A 89 4.84 17.41 4.22
N SER A 90 4.81 18.41 5.10
CA SER A 90 5.79 19.51 5.07
C SER A 90 7.03 19.16 5.85
N PHE A 91 8.19 19.53 5.31
CA PHE A 91 9.49 19.26 5.92
C PHE A 91 10.52 20.34 5.63
N GLU A 92 11.59 20.32 6.43
CA GLU A 92 12.76 21.20 6.26
C GLU A 92 13.99 20.39 5.84
N GLY A 93 14.87 21.00 5.05
CA GLY A 93 16.10 20.37 4.58
C GLY A 93 15.87 19.41 3.41
N GLN A 94 16.72 18.38 3.30
CA GLN A 94 16.69 17.44 2.19
C GLN A 94 15.52 16.44 2.30
N ASN A 95 15.14 15.86 1.16
CA ASN A 95 14.01 14.94 1.05
C ASN A 95 14.38 13.47 1.31
N GLU A 96 15.52 13.20 1.94
CA GLU A 96 16.05 11.85 2.17
C GLU A 96 14.98 10.93 2.77
N ARG A 97 14.32 11.39 3.85
CA ARG A 97 13.31 10.61 4.58
C ARG A 97 11.99 10.39 3.85
N ILE A 98 11.69 11.23 2.85
CA ILE A 98 10.43 11.12 2.10
C ILE A 98 10.40 9.81 1.31
N HIS A 99 11.55 9.33 0.85
CA HIS A 99 11.64 8.04 0.19
C HIS A 99 11.28 6.90 1.15
N GLU A 100 11.86 6.85 2.36
CA GLU A 100 11.46 5.82 3.33
C GLU A 100 9.99 5.96 3.76
N PHE A 101 9.46 7.17 3.92
CA PHE A 101 8.03 7.35 4.20
C PHE A 101 7.16 6.78 3.09
N GLN A 102 7.56 6.95 1.82
CA GLN A 102 6.84 6.37 0.70
C GLN A 102 6.86 4.83 0.76
N LEU A 103 8.01 4.22 1.10
CA LEU A 103 8.12 2.77 1.29
C LEU A 103 7.25 2.27 2.45
N LEU A 104 7.36 2.91 3.62
CA LEU A 104 6.78 2.43 4.88
C LEU A 104 5.28 2.71 4.98
N SER A 105 4.79 3.80 4.38
CA SER A 105 3.36 4.10 4.33
C SER A 105 2.55 3.04 3.57
N ARG A 106 3.20 2.19 2.76
CA ARG A 106 2.58 0.98 2.16
C ARG A 106 2.10 -0.04 3.18
N LEU A 107 2.68 -0.04 4.37
CA LEU A 107 2.33 -0.97 5.45
C LEU A 107 1.02 -0.58 6.14
N LEU A 108 0.50 0.62 5.87
CA LEU A 108 -0.80 1.08 6.35
C LEU A 108 -1.96 0.24 5.76
N PRO A 109 -3.14 0.22 6.43
CA PRO A 109 -4.26 -0.60 5.98
C PRO A 109 -4.89 -0.09 4.69
N ILE A 110 -4.60 1.16 4.33
CA ILE A 110 -5.08 1.83 3.13
C ILE A 110 -3.93 2.13 2.16
N ASN A 111 -4.24 2.48 0.91
CA ASN A 111 -3.21 2.97 0.00
C ASN A 111 -2.84 4.41 0.36
N PHE A 112 -1.69 4.61 1.01
CA PHE A 112 -1.15 5.94 1.27
C PHE A 112 0.01 6.23 0.29
N GLU A 113 -0.21 7.08 -0.71
CA GLU A 113 0.75 7.39 -1.77
C GLU A 113 1.26 8.80 -1.70
N ILE A 114 2.59 8.91 -1.56
CA ILE A 114 3.34 10.14 -1.78
C ILE A 114 3.70 10.19 -3.26
N GLY A 115 3.17 11.17 -3.98
CA GLY A 115 3.29 11.24 -5.44
C GLY A 115 4.37 12.18 -5.92
N SER A 116 4.30 13.44 -5.51
CA SER A 116 5.19 14.51 -6.00
C SER A 116 5.81 15.25 -4.85
N GLN A 117 6.91 15.97 -5.11
CA GLN A 117 7.57 16.79 -4.10
C GLN A 117 7.84 18.18 -4.64
N LEU A 118 7.66 19.20 -3.80
CA LEU A 118 8.09 20.57 -4.03
C LEU A 118 9.24 20.89 -3.08
N ILE A 119 10.35 21.30 -3.66
CA ILE A 119 11.59 21.62 -2.93
C ILE A 119 11.90 23.09 -3.18
N TYR A 120 12.00 23.85 -2.10
CA TYR A 120 12.31 25.27 -2.09
C TYR A 120 13.76 25.47 -1.65
N ASP A 121 14.47 26.30 -2.40
CA ASP A 121 15.79 26.82 -2.06
C ASP A 121 15.75 28.36 -2.21
N GLY A 122 15.51 29.04 -1.10
CA GLY A 122 15.24 30.47 -1.07
C GLY A 122 13.98 30.83 -1.88
N GLU A 123 14.16 31.54 -2.99
CA GLU A 123 13.09 31.93 -3.92
C GLU A 123 12.92 30.94 -5.08
N THR A 124 13.82 29.96 -5.22
CA THR A 124 13.77 28.98 -6.30
C THR A 124 12.95 27.77 -5.87
N MET A 125 12.08 27.28 -6.75
CA MET A 125 11.28 26.08 -6.52
C MET A 125 11.61 25.02 -7.57
N GLY A 126 12.11 23.87 -7.12
CA GLY A 126 12.21 22.64 -7.89
C GLY A 126 11.04 21.70 -7.58
N HIS A 127 10.79 20.73 -8.45
CA HIS A 127 9.79 19.71 -8.21
C HIS A 127 10.23 18.33 -8.70
N ILE A 128 9.77 17.30 -7.98
CA ILE A 128 9.88 15.90 -8.39
C ILE A 128 8.48 15.47 -8.82
N LEU A 129 8.33 15.12 -10.10
CA LEU A 129 7.08 14.62 -10.66
C LEU A 129 6.77 13.22 -10.15
N MET A 130 5.48 12.87 -10.10
CA MET A 130 5.07 11.50 -9.75
C MET A 130 5.48 10.50 -10.83
N SER A 131 5.63 9.23 -10.45
CA SER A 131 5.93 8.19 -11.42
C SER A 131 4.78 8.06 -12.44
N PRO A 132 5.07 7.72 -13.72
CA PRO A 132 4.03 7.51 -14.71
C PRO A 132 3.01 6.44 -14.30
N TYR A 133 3.47 5.43 -13.54
CA TYR A 133 2.59 4.39 -13.01
C TYR A 133 1.60 4.93 -11.97
N ALA A 134 2.09 5.75 -11.03
CA ALA A 134 1.22 6.41 -10.05
C ALA A 134 0.23 7.35 -10.76
N ALA A 135 0.68 8.12 -11.75
CA ALA A 135 -0.20 8.97 -12.55
C ALA A 135 -1.30 8.16 -13.25
N LEU A 136 -0.96 7.02 -13.86
CA LEU A 136 -1.92 6.12 -14.51
C LEU A 136 -2.93 5.53 -13.52
N ARG A 137 -2.47 5.10 -12.34
CA ARG A 137 -3.31 4.51 -11.29
C ARG A 137 -4.32 5.51 -10.75
N TYR A 138 -3.88 6.72 -10.38
CA TYR A 138 -4.74 7.73 -9.75
C TYR A 138 -5.55 8.57 -10.74
N SER A 139 -5.31 8.41 -12.04
CA SER A 139 -6.18 8.91 -13.11
C SER A 139 -7.17 7.86 -13.63
N ASP A 140 -7.20 6.67 -13.03
CA ASP A 140 -8.20 5.65 -13.38
C ASP A 140 -9.59 6.01 -12.82
N TRP A 141 -10.63 5.49 -13.49
CA TRP A 141 -12.02 5.77 -13.12
C TRP A 141 -12.35 5.36 -11.69
N GLU A 142 -11.84 4.21 -11.23
CA GLU A 142 -12.07 3.72 -9.87
C GLU A 142 -11.51 4.70 -8.82
N GLN A 143 -10.38 5.34 -9.08
CA GLN A 143 -9.77 6.28 -8.14
C GLN A 143 -10.43 7.66 -8.20
N ALA A 144 -10.75 8.14 -9.41
CA ALA A 144 -11.35 9.46 -9.61
C ALA A 144 -12.82 9.56 -9.21
N PHE A 145 -13.55 8.44 -9.23
CA PHE A 145 -14.95 8.37 -8.81
C PHE A 145 -15.17 7.43 -7.62
N GLY A 146 -14.08 6.89 -7.05
CA GLY A 146 -14.13 6.11 -5.83
C GLY A 146 -14.40 6.98 -4.61
N LYS A 147 -14.95 6.36 -3.56
CA LYS A 147 -15.02 7.00 -2.25
C LYS A 147 -13.61 7.14 -1.67
N PRO A 148 -13.33 8.21 -0.91
CA PRO A 148 -12.05 8.34 -0.24
C PRO A 148 -11.81 7.18 0.74
N GLU A 149 -10.57 6.70 0.81
CA GLU A 149 -10.14 5.81 1.87
C GLU A 149 -10.04 6.60 3.18
N ILE A 150 -10.57 6.03 4.28
CA ILE A 150 -10.54 6.68 5.60
C ILE A 150 -9.21 6.34 6.28
N ILE A 151 -8.52 7.36 6.77
CA ILE A 151 -7.30 7.23 7.56
C ILE A 151 -7.40 8.07 8.84
N THR A 152 -6.90 7.53 9.94
CA THR A 152 -6.82 8.27 11.21
C THR A 152 -5.48 8.96 11.37
N THR A 153 -5.44 10.02 12.16
CA THR A 153 -4.19 10.70 12.53
C THR A 153 -3.21 9.79 13.27
N ILE A 154 -3.71 8.81 14.04
CA ILE A 154 -2.92 7.76 14.67
C ILE A 154 -2.22 6.88 13.62
N GLN A 155 -2.93 6.49 12.55
CA GLN A 155 -2.34 5.70 11.46
C GLN A 155 -1.27 6.50 10.69
N ILE A 156 -1.43 7.82 10.58
CA ILE A 156 -0.43 8.69 9.96
C ILE A 156 0.82 8.79 10.85
N ALA A 157 0.65 9.02 12.15
CA ALA A 157 1.75 9.05 13.12
C ALA A 157 2.52 7.72 13.16
N PHE A 158 1.82 6.60 12.96
CA PHE A 158 2.43 5.27 12.89
C PHE A 158 3.48 5.12 11.78
N ILE A 159 3.48 5.97 10.74
CA ILE A 159 4.57 6.02 9.74
C ILE A 159 5.90 6.37 10.40
N GLY A 160 5.90 7.27 11.40
CA GLY A 160 7.09 7.64 12.16
C GLY A 160 7.62 6.48 13.00
N GLU A 161 6.72 5.74 13.67
CA GLU A 161 7.10 4.53 14.40
C GLU A 161 7.71 3.47 13.49
N LEU A 162 7.11 3.24 12.32
CA LEU A 162 7.66 2.34 11.29
C LEU A 162 9.04 2.79 10.81
N TYR A 163 9.25 4.09 10.66
CA TYR A 163 10.54 4.64 10.28
C TYR A 163 11.59 4.36 11.33
N GLU A 164 11.31 4.63 12.61
CA GLU A 164 12.25 4.35 13.69
C GLU A 164 12.58 2.86 13.80
N MET A 165 11.58 1.98 13.72
CA MET A 165 11.81 0.53 13.69
C MET A 165 12.66 0.11 12.48
N TYR A 166 12.37 0.69 11.30
CA TYR A 166 13.13 0.41 10.09
C TYR A 166 14.56 0.89 10.21
N GLN A 167 14.84 2.11 10.69
CA GLN A 167 16.21 2.61 10.81
C GLN A 167 17.02 1.80 11.83
N ASN A 168 16.42 1.47 12.98
CA ASN A 168 17.09 0.76 14.06
C ASN A 168 17.20 -0.76 13.85
N LEU A 169 16.70 -1.31 12.74
CA LEU A 169 16.72 -2.75 12.47
C LEU A 169 18.17 -3.25 12.23
N PRO A 170 18.68 -4.18 13.05
CA PRO A 170 20.03 -4.73 12.88
C PRO A 170 20.26 -5.42 11.53
N ASP A 171 21.49 -5.33 11.00
CA ASP A 171 21.88 -5.87 9.68
C ASP A 171 21.62 -7.37 9.52
N GLN A 172 21.71 -8.14 10.60
CA GLN A 172 21.40 -9.58 10.59
C GLN A 172 19.93 -9.87 10.19
N PHE A 173 19.03 -8.88 10.31
CA PHE A 173 17.64 -8.96 9.91
C PHE A 173 17.35 -8.24 8.58
N ASN A 174 18.38 -8.01 7.75
CA ASN A 174 18.24 -7.33 6.45
C ASN A 174 17.19 -7.97 5.51
N PHE A 175 16.81 -9.23 5.71
CA PHE A 175 15.71 -9.85 4.98
C PHE A 175 14.36 -9.12 5.15
N VAL A 176 14.12 -8.45 6.28
CA VAL A 176 12.94 -7.61 6.49
C VAL A 176 13.04 -6.31 5.68
N ARG A 177 14.23 -5.68 5.60
CA ARG A 177 14.44 -4.49 4.76
C ARG A 177 14.20 -4.82 3.28
N ILE A 178 14.75 -5.94 2.83
CA ILE A 178 14.54 -6.46 1.47
C ILE A 178 13.04 -6.70 1.22
N ALA A 179 12.30 -7.25 2.19
CA ALA A 179 10.86 -7.44 2.05
C ALA A 179 10.09 -6.11 1.92
N VAL A 180 10.44 -5.07 2.70
CA VAL A 180 9.86 -3.72 2.57
C VAL A 180 10.08 -3.17 1.17
N GLN A 181 11.32 -3.23 0.68
CA GLN A 181 11.69 -2.74 -0.65
C GLN A 181 10.96 -3.51 -1.76
N ASN A 182 11.00 -4.84 -1.72
CA ASN A 182 10.33 -5.68 -2.70
C ASN A 182 8.81 -5.45 -2.70
N PHE A 183 8.20 -5.33 -1.53
CA PHE A 183 6.77 -5.07 -1.42
C PHE A 183 6.38 -3.73 -2.05
N SER A 184 7.18 -2.69 -1.81
CA SER A 184 6.97 -1.40 -2.45
C SER A 184 7.14 -1.48 -3.98
N SER A 185 8.18 -2.16 -4.46
CA SER A 185 8.45 -2.32 -5.90
C SER A 185 7.36 -3.09 -6.66
N LEU A 186 6.64 -4.00 -5.99
CA LEU A 186 5.50 -4.71 -6.61
C LEU A 186 4.38 -3.74 -7.03
N ARG A 187 4.34 -2.52 -6.50
CA ARG A 187 3.33 -1.53 -6.90
C ARG A 187 3.38 -1.26 -8.39
N ASP A 188 4.56 -1.25 -9.00
CA ASP A 188 4.77 -0.87 -10.41
C ASP A 188 4.36 -1.98 -11.38
N ILE A 189 4.01 -3.16 -10.85
CA ILE A 189 3.44 -4.25 -11.62
C ILE A 189 1.92 -4.06 -11.64
N SER A 190 1.36 -4.06 -12.85
CA SER A 190 -0.09 -4.01 -13.03
C SER A 190 -0.76 -5.14 -12.25
N ASN A 191 -1.82 -4.79 -11.51
CA ASN A 191 -2.71 -5.76 -10.87
C ASN A 191 -3.31 -6.75 -11.87
N GLY A 192 -3.23 -6.53 -13.19
CA GLY A 192 -3.59 -7.46 -14.27
C GLY A 192 -2.55 -8.56 -14.56
N SER A 193 -1.31 -8.42 -14.08
CA SER A 193 -0.21 -9.35 -14.37
C SER A 193 -0.08 -10.46 -13.32
N ASP A 194 -0.11 -11.72 -13.73
CA ASP A 194 0.07 -12.86 -12.82
C ASP A 194 1.43 -12.86 -12.09
N LEU A 195 2.42 -12.11 -12.60
CA LEU A 195 3.70 -11.92 -11.93
C LEU A 195 3.56 -11.29 -10.53
N VAL A 196 2.50 -10.50 -10.30
CA VAL A 196 2.24 -9.93 -8.96
C VAL A 196 2.00 -11.03 -7.93
N ILE A 197 1.32 -12.13 -8.30
CA ILE A 197 1.05 -13.27 -7.41
C ILE A 197 2.37 -13.96 -7.04
N VAL A 198 3.23 -14.21 -8.03
CA VAL A 198 4.54 -14.81 -7.82
C VAL A 198 5.39 -13.93 -6.89
N GLY A 199 5.40 -12.62 -7.13
CA GLY A 199 6.13 -11.65 -6.31
C GLY A 199 5.64 -11.60 -4.86
N LEU A 200 4.33 -11.58 -4.63
CA LEU A 200 3.74 -11.58 -3.28
C LEU A 200 4.14 -12.85 -2.52
N PHE A 201 4.06 -14.02 -3.17
CA PHE A 201 4.53 -15.27 -2.56
C PHE A 201 6.03 -15.29 -2.29
N ALA A 202 6.85 -14.74 -3.19
CA ALA A 202 8.30 -14.65 -2.97
C ALA A 202 8.64 -13.82 -1.72
N ILE A 203 7.88 -12.75 -1.45
CA ILE A 203 8.05 -11.95 -0.22
C ILE A 203 7.67 -12.77 1.02
N ILE A 204 6.51 -13.44 1.02
CA ILE A 204 6.09 -14.31 2.12
C ILE A 204 7.16 -15.39 2.38
N GLU A 205 7.57 -16.10 1.33
CA GLU A 205 8.62 -17.13 1.39
C GLU A 205 9.91 -16.57 2.00
N SER A 206 10.36 -15.40 1.55
CA SER A 206 11.60 -14.77 2.05
C SER A 206 11.55 -14.42 3.55
N LEU A 207 10.35 -14.12 4.07
CA LEU A 207 10.14 -13.72 5.46
C LEU A 207 10.05 -14.94 6.39
N ILE A 208 9.34 -16.00 5.99
CA ILE A 208 8.91 -17.06 6.93
C ILE A 208 9.45 -18.45 6.62
N THR A 209 10.11 -18.67 5.47
CA THR A 209 10.55 -20.01 5.05
C THR A 209 12.06 -20.18 4.99
N HIS A 210 12.50 -21.43 5.09
CA HIS A 210 13.86 -21.88 4.83
C HIS A 210 13.91 -22.85 3.65
N ALA A 211 15.11 -23.05 3.11
CA ALA A 211 15.34 -24.01 2.04
C ALA A 211 14.98 -25.43 2.52
N PRO A 212 14.06 -26.14 1.82
CA PRO A 212 13.64 -27.48 2.22
C PRO A 212 14.82 -28.45 2.30
N ARG A 213 14.85 -29.28 3.32
CA ARG A 213 15.76 -30.43 3.42
C ARG A 213 15.23 -31.54 2.51
N LEU A 214 16.01 -31.90 1.49
CA LEU A 214 15.62 -32.87 0.45
C LEU A 214 15.16 -34.25 0.96
N SER A 215 15.50 -34.59 2.21
CA SER A 215 15.14 -35.86 2.86
C SER A 215 13.76 -35.87 3.53
N GLU A 216 13.09 -34.73 3.70
CA GLU A 216 11.86 -34.61 4.51
C GLU A 216 10.69 -34.04 3.71
N SER A 217 9.69 -34.87 3.40
CA SER A 217 8.50 -34.47 2.64
C SER A 217 7.63 -33.41 3.34
N LEU A 218 7.70 -33.35 4.67
CA LEU A 218 7.00 -32.34 5.49
C LEU A 218 7.68 -30.97 5.47
N ASP A 219 8.90 -30.86 4.93
CA ASP A 219 9.65 -29.59 4.91
C ASP A 219 9.39 -28.76 3.63
N SER A 220 8.34 -29.09 2.87
CA SER A 220 7.98 -28.32 1.68
C SER A 220 7.59 -26.87 2.02
N ILE A 221 7.93 -25.92 1.15
CA ILE A 221 7.58 -24.50 1.29
C ILE A 221 6.09 -24.29 1.56
N ASN A 222 5.21 -25.04 0.87
CA ASN A 222 3.77 -24.99 1.08
C ASN A 222 3.38 -25.36 2.52
N HIS A 223 3.99 -26.42 3.08
CA HIS A 223 3.74 -26.84 4.45
C HIS A 223 4.25 -25.82 5.46
N GLN A 224 5.46 -25.29 5.25
CA GLN A 224 6.04 -24.24 6.08
C GLN A 224 5.13 -22.99 6.12
N ILE A 225 4.71 -22.46 4.97
CA ILE A 225 3.81 -21.30 4.90
C ILE A 225 2.50 -21.59 5.62
N THR A 226 1.84 -22.71 5.29
CA THR A 226 0.52 -23.05 5.82
C THR A 226 0.53 -23.12 7.35
N ASN A 227 1.57 -23.70 7.96
CA ASN A 227 1.64 -23.83 9.41
C ASN A 227 2.10 -22.53 10.09
N LYS A 228 3.16 -21.89 9.57
CA LYS A 228 3.75 -20.70 10.20
C LYS A 228 2.77 -19.53 10.16
N ILE A 229 2.06 -19.31 9.07
CA ILE A 229 1.17 -18.16 8.94
C ILE A 229 0.00 -18.21 9.95
N ILE A 230 -0.54 -19.40 10.23
CA ILE A 230 -1.61 -19.60 11.22
C ILE A 230 -1.12 -19.20 12.62
N LEU A 231 0.14 -19.51 12.95
CA LEU A 231 0.76 -19.13 14.22
C LEU A 231 1.07 -17.64 14.27
N LEU A 232 1.69 -17.10 13.21
CA LEU A 232 2.10 -15.71 13.09
C LEU A 232 0.93 -14.75 13.18
N ARG A 233 -0.23 -15.10 12.59
CA ARG A 233 -1.41 -14.24 12.64
C ARG A 233 -1.88 -13.93 14.06
N LYS A 234 -1.61 -14.79 15.03
CA LYS A 234 -1.94 -14.52 16.45
C LYS A 234 -1.14 -13.34 17.04
N ARG A 235 -0.08 -12.89 16.36
CA ARG A 235 0.77 -11.75 16.73
C ARG A 235 0.59 -10.55 15.82
N PHE A 236 -0.31 -10.64 14.83
CA PHE A 236 -0.59 -9.50 13.95
C PHE A 236 -1.23 -8.36 14.75
N SER A 237 -0.86 -7.14 14.40
CA SER A 237 -1.48 -5.92 14.95
C SER A 237 -2.87 -5.68 14.35
N ARG A 238 -3.13 -6.22 13.14
CA ARG A 238 -4.43 -6.15 12.46
C ARG A 238 -4.95 -7.56 12.14
N ASP A 239 -6.25 -7.74 12.28
CA ASP A 239 -6.91 -9.01 11.96
C ASP A 239 -7.00 -9.22 10.44
N VAL A 240 -6.21 -10.16 9.92
CA VAL A 240 -6.29 -10.60 8.52
C VAL A 240 -6.92 -12.00 8.46
N LEU A 241 -8.25 -12.02 8.58
CA LEU A 241 -9.01 -13.28 8.66
C LEU A 241 -9.44 -13.77 7.27
N PRO A 242 -9.10 -15.01 6.86
CA PRO A 242 -9.46 -15.54 5.54
C PRO A 242 -10.96 -15.45 5.21
N LYS A 243 -11.83 -15.63 6.22
CA LYS A 243 -13.29 -15.53 6.06
C LYS A 243 -13.80 -14.16 5.58
N ALA A 244 -13.02 -13.09 5.76
CA ALA A 244 -13.38 -11.76 5.27
C ALA A 244 -13.12 -11.62 3.76
N TYR A 245 -12.27 -12.49 3.20
CA TYR A 245 -11.84 -12.44 1.80
C TYR A 245 -12.48 -13.56 0.99
N PHE A 246 -12.48 -14.78 1.52
CA PHE A 246 -12.76 -16.00 0.78
C PHE A 246 -14.10 -16.63 1.17
N MET A 247 -14.46 -17.71 0.48
CA MET A 247 -15.58 -18.55 0.91
C MET A 247 -15.25 -19.25 2.23
N ASP A 248 -16.28 -19.67 2.96
CA ASP A 248 -16.10 -20.40 4.22
C ASP A 248 -15.38 -21.73 3.98
N ALA A 249 -14.18 -21.85 4.53
CA ALA A 249 -13.31 -23.00 4.39
C ALA A 249 -12.27 -23.02 5.52
N PRO A 250 -11.77 -24.21 5.92
CA PRO A 250 -10.62 -24.31 6.80
C PRO A 250 -9.42 -23.54 6.26
N GLU A 251 -8.71 -22.84 7.13
CA GLU A 251 -7.61 -21.97 6.74
C GLU A 251 -6.47 -22.70 6.03
N ASP A 252 -6.14 -23.91 6.47
CA ASP A 252 -5.12 -24.73 5.83
C ASP A 252 -5.50 -25.04 4.37
N LYS A 253 -6.79 -25.27 4.10
CA LYS A 253 -7.32 -25.47 2.75
C LYS A 253 -7.20 -24.21 1.90
N ILE A 254 -7.44 -23.05 2.47
CA ILE A 254 -7.28 -21.75 1.78
C ILE A 254 -5.82 -21.55 1.37
N TRP A 255 -4.88 -21.72 2.29
CA TRP A 255 -3.44 -21.57 2.00
C TRP A 255 -2.93 -22.58 0.97
N LYS A 256 -3.36 -23.84 1.05
CA LYS A 256 -3.06 -24.85 0.02
C LYS A 256 -3.58 -24.42 -1.36
N LYS A 257 -4.78 -23.81 -1.43
CA LYS A 257 -5.35 -23.31 -2.70
C LYS A 257 -4.63 -22.07 -3.22
N LEU A 258 -4.23 -21.15 -2.34
CA LEU A 258 -3.41 -20.00 -2.71
C LEU A 258 -2.05 -20.46 -3.27
N TYR A 259 -1.40 -21.44 -2.64
CA TYR A 259 -0.13 -21.97 -3.12
C TYR A 259 -0.27 -22.72 -4.45
N SER A 260 -1.34 -23.52 -4.60
CA SER A 260 -1.70 -24.16 -5.87
C SER A 260 -1.93 -23.12 -6.98
N TYR A 261 -2.57 -21.99 -6.67
CA TYR A 261 -2.76 -20.89 -7.61
C TYR A 261 -1.40 -20.31 -8.05
N ARG A 262 -0.50 -19.98 -7.11
CA ARG A 262 0.85 -19.52 -7.43
C ARG A 262 1.61 -20.52 -8.29
N SER A 263 1.52 -21.82 -7.98
CA SER A 263 2.18 -22.87 -8.76
C SER A 263 1.65 -22.94 -10.18
N ALA A 264 0.32 -22.88 -10.37
CA ALA A 264 -0.30 -22.87 -11.69
C ALA A 264 0.20 -21.68 -12.53
N VAL A 265 0.23 -20.48 -11.94
CA VAL A 265 0.78 -19.27 -12.58
C VAL A 265 2.24 -19.49 -13.02
N ALA A 266 3.09 -19.96 -12.10
CA ALA A 266 4.52 -20.15 -12.39
C ALA A 266 4.79 -21.17 -13.51
N HIS A 267 3.89 -22.13 -13.71
CA HIS A 267 3.98 -23.14 -14.76
C HIS A 267 3.11 -22.84 -16.01
N GLY A 268 2.49 -21.66 -16.08
CA GLY A 268 1.62 -21.29 -17.21
C GLY A 268 0.35 -22.15 -17.34
N THR A 269 -0.09 -22.75 -16.23
CA THR A 269 -1.33 -23.55 -16.19
C THR A 269 -2.53 -22.63 -16.00
N PRO A 270 -3.61 -22.77 -16.79
CA PRO A 270 -4.82 -21.98 -16.62
C PRO A 270 -5.43 -22.15 -15.23
N VAL A 271 -5.84 -21.04 -14.62
CA VAL A 271 -6.45 -21.00 -13.29
C VAL A 271 -7.94 -20.78 -13.45
N ASN A 272 -8.75 -21.57 -12.73
CA ASN A 272 -10.21 -21.52 -12.83
C ASN A 272 -10.84 -21.24 -11.46
N PHE A 273 -11.28 -19.99 -11.30
CA PHE A 273 -11.99 -19.51 -10.11
C PHE A 273 -13.47 -19.97 -10.04
N ASP A 274 -14.00 -20.61 -11.08
CA ASP A 274 -15.35 -21.21 -11.04
C ASP A 274 -15.30 -22.69 -10.64
N ARG A 275 -14.10 -23.26 -10.48
CA ARG A 275 -13.90 -24.68 -10.16
C ARG A 275 -12.84 -24.86 -9.07
N ASP A 276 -11.63 -25.22 -9.47
CA ASP A 276 -10.58 -25.67 -8.54
C ASP A 276 -10.16 -24.59 -7.54
N HIS A 277 -10.28 -23.31 -7.91
CA HIS A 277 -9.91 -22.18 -7.08
C HIS A 277 -11.13 -21.37 -6.59
N GLN A 278 -12.35 -21.91 -6.67
CA GLN A 278 -13.57 -21.20 -6.33
C GLN A 278 -13.59 -20.60 -4.92
N ILE A 279 -12.98 -21.29 -3.96
CA ILE A 279 -12.85 -20.80 -2.58
C ILE A 279 -12.16 -19.42 -2.54
N LEU A 280 -11.26 -19.14 -3.48
CA LEU A 280 -10.49 -17.89 -3.55
C LEU A 280 -11.26 -16.72 -4.17
N LYS A 281 -12.47 -16.96 -4.71
CA LYS A 281 -13.32 -16.02 -5.45
C LYS A 281 -12.71 -15.49 -6.73
N ASP A 282 -11.72 -14.61 -6.63
CA ASP A 282 -11.11 -13.94 -7.77
C ASP A 282 -9.69 -13.47 -7.44
N ARG A 283 -9.00 -13.05 -8.50
CA ARG A 283 -7.60 -12.60 -8.43
C ARG A 283 -7.41 -11.33 -7.62
N ILE A 284 -8.35 -10.39 -7.65
CA ILE A 284 -8.26 -9.11 -6.92
C ILE A 284 -8.33 -9.38 -5.41
N THR A 285 -9.27 -10.23 -5.01
CA THR A 285 -9.45 -10.70 -3.63
C THR A 285 -8.20 -11.42 -3.12
N VAL A 286 -7.61 -12.30 -3.94
CA VAL A 286 -6.34 -12.97 -3.60
C VAL A 286 -5.21 -11.97 -3.40
N ILE A 287 -5.01 -11.03 -4.34
CA ILE A 287 -3.95 -10.02 -4.25
C ILE A 287 -4.10 -9.22 -2.96
N LYS A 288 -5.32 -8.76 -2.66
CA LYS A 288 -5.58 -7.96 -1.45
C LYS A 288 -5.29 -8.75 -0.18
N PHE A 289 -5.75 -10.01 -0.10
CA PHE A 289 -5.48 -10.87 1.05
C PHE A 289 -3.96 -11.09 1.26
N LEU A 290 -3.22 -11.38 0.19
CA LEU A 290 -1.77 -11.59 0.26
C LEU A 290 -1.05 -10.29 0.65
N GLN A 291 -1.45 -9.15 0.10
CA GLN A 291 -0.90 -7.84 0.48
C GLN A 291 -1.10 -7.56 1.96
N ASP A 292 -2.30 -7.75 2.49
CA ASP A 292 -2.57 -7.47 3.90
C ASP A 292 -1.82 -8.42 4.85
N ASN A 293 -1.65 -9.70 4.48
CA ASN A 293 -0.76 -10.61 5.21
C ASN A 293 0.71 -10.15 5.16
N ILE A 294 1.21 -9.73 3.99
CA ILE A 294 2.60 -9.26 3.86
C ILE A 294 2.84 -8.01 4.69
N LYS A 295 1.92 -7.05 4.68
CA LYS A 295 2.04 -5.85 5.52
C LYS A 295 2.18 -6.23 7.00
N GLU A 296 1.34 -7.15 7.49
CA GLU A 296 1.44 -7.64 8.87
C GLU A 296 2.74 -8.41 9.16
N LEU A 297 3.19 -9.25 8.24
CA LEU A 297 4.45 -9.97 8.38
C LEU A 297 5.66 -9.03 8.43
N ILE A 298 5.66 -7.99 7.58
CA ILE A 298 6.71 -6.98 7.60
C ILE A 298 6.66 -6.17 8.90
N ILE A 299 5.49 -5.73 9.34
CA ILE A 299 5.33 -5.01 10.62
C ILE A 299 5.81 -5.89 11.78
N LEU A 300 5.45 -7.17 11.80
CA LEU A 300 5.92 -8.11 12.80
C LEU A 300 7.44 -8.30 12.72
N GLY A 301 8.02 -8.38 11.52
CA GLY A 301 9.47 -8.45 11.32
C GLY A 301 10.21 -7.19 11.76
N LEU A 302 9.57 -6.01 11.71
CA LEU A 302 10.12 -4.77 12.24
C LEU A 302 10.02 -4.70 13.78
N LYS A 303 8.91 -5.19 14.35
CA LYS A 303 8.65 -5.18 15.80
C LYS A 303 9.39 -6.27 16.58
N GLU A 304 9.40 -7.49 16.04
CA GLU A 304 9.92 -8.71 16.67
C GLU A 304 10.86 -9.47 15.69
N PRO A 305 11.95 -8.85 15.21
CA PRO A 305 12.80 -9.44 14.17
C PRO A 305 13.44 -10.78 14.56
N GLU A 306 13.85 -10.92 15.82
CA GLU A 306 14.43 -12.17 16.37
C GLU A 306 13.46 -13.33 16.30
N PHE A 307 12.21 -13.10 16.72
CA PHE A 307 11.16 -14.12 16.69
C PHE A 307 10.90 -14.60 15.25
N LEU A 308 10.79 -13.67 14.30
CA LEU A 308 10.57 -14.03 12.89
C LEU A 308 11.77 -14.78 12.31
N TYR A 309 12.98 -14.36 12.66
CA TYR A 309 14.23 -15.00 12.23
C TYR A 309 14.38 -16.43 12.77
N ASP A 310 14.03 -16.66 14.04
CA ASP A 310 14.07 -17.99 14.65
C ASP A 310 12.98 -18.90 14.06
N LEU A 311 11.75 -18.40 13.93
CA LEU A 311 10.66 -19.15 13.29
C LEU A 311 11.02 -19.56 11.86
N ARG A 312 11.74 -18.70 11.13
CA ARG A 312 12.21 -19.02 9.79
C ARG A 312 13.13 -20.24 9.76
N LYS A 313 13.90 -20.51 10.81
CA LYS A 313 14.83 -21.65 10.89
C LYS A 313 14.17 -22.97 11.32
N CYS A 314 12.98 -22.91 11.90
CA CYS A 314 12.18 -24.06 12.30
C CYS A 314 11.47 -24.68 11.10
#